data_AF-A0A3M0YBR1-F1
#
_entry.id   AF-A0A3M0YBR1-F1
#
_cell.length_a   1.000
_cell.length_b   1.000
_cell.length_c   1.000
_cell.angle_alpha   90.00
_cell.angle_beta   90.00
_cell.angle_gamma   90.00
#
_symmetry.space_group_name_H-M   'P 1'
#
loop_
_entity.id
_entity.type
_entity.pdbx_description
1 polymer ?
#
loop_
_entity_poly.entity_id
_entity_poly.type
_entity_poly.pdbx_seq_one_letter_code
_entity_poly.pdbx_strand_id
1 'polypeptide(L)'
;MLDAVKPTPSKSLLRPMGRAIGDYAMIREGDRLLLGLSGGKDSLSLLTLLDHLRRYAPVRFELAAATVDPQIEGFDPSPLKDYVPSLGIPYFYESQPILEQARACMQKDS
;
A
#
# COMPACT_ATOMS: atom_id res chain seq x y z
N MET A 1 2.47 18.70 15.75
CA MET A 1 1.96 17.53 15.02
C MET A 1 1.33 18.07 13.75
N LEU A 2 1.93 17.83 12.58
CA LEU A 2 1.32 18.26 11.31
C LEU A 2 0.23 17.24 10.97
N ASP A 3 -1.03 17.64 11.00
CA ASP A 3 -2.11 16.81 10.46
C ASP A 3 -1.91 16.71 8.95
N ALA A 4 -1.48 15.54 8.48
CA ALA A 4 -1.31 15.32 7.06
C ALA A 4 -2.65 15.55 6.35
N VAL A 5 -2.63 16.41 5.32
CA VAL A 5 -3.78 16.64 4.47
C VAL A 5 -4.13 15.32 3.80
N LYS A 6 -5.33 14.82 4.09
CA LYS A 6 -5.80 13.53 3.59
C LYS A 6 -6.53 13.76 2.28
N PRO A 7 -5.99 13.28 1.14
CA PRO A 7 -6.56 13.59 -0.15
C PRO A 7 -7.94 12.93 -0.30
N THR A 8 -8.88 13.66 -0.90
CA THR A 8 -10.18 13.10 -1.30
C THR A 8 -10.04 12.49 -2.70
N PRO A 9 -10.20 11.16 -2.85
CA PRO A 9 -10.07 10.53 -4.15
C PRO A 9 -11.22 10.88 -5.10
N SER A 10 -10.95 10.84 -6.40
CA SER A 10 -11.95 11.13 -7.42
C SER A 10 -13.06 10.08 -7.44
N LYS A 11 -14.28 10.51 -7.77
CA LYS A 11 -15.42 9.59 -7.96
C LYS A 11 -15.20 8.58 -9.10
N SER A 12 -14.36 8.93 -10.08
CA SER A 12 -14.03 8.04 -11.20
C SER A 12 -13.20 6.83 -10.77
N LEU A 13 -12.44 6.92 -9.68
CA LEU A 13 -11.69 5.79 -9.10
C LEU A 13 -12.47 5.07 -7.99
N LEU A 14 -13.15 5.83 -7.12
CA LEU A 14 -13.93 5.24 -6.01
C LEU A 14 -15.03 4.29 -6.47
N ARG A 15 -15.79 4.67 -7.51
CA ARG A 15 -16.93 3.88 -7.99
C ARG A 15 -16.53 2.51 -8.54
N PRO A 16 -15.58 2.37 -9.50
CA PRO A 16 -15.18 1.07 -9.98
C PRO A 16 -14.50 0.22 -8.90
N MET A 17 -13.69 0.82 -8.01
CA MET A 17 -13.10 0.09 -6.89
C MET A 17 -14.17 -0.47 -5.95
N GLY A 18 -15.13 0.36 -5.52
CA GLY A 18 -16.21 -0.08 -4.64
C GLY A 18 -17.07 -1.18 -5.26
N ARG A 19 -17.35 -1.10 -6.57
CA ARG A 19 -18.03 -2.18 -7.31
C ARG A 19 -17.20 -3.46 -7.30
N ALA A 20 -15.92 -3.41 -7.66
CA ALA A 20 -15.06 -4.59 -7.64
C ALA A 20 -15.00 -5.24 -6.24
N ILE A 21 -14.90 -4.44 -5.19
CA ILE A 21 -14.89 -4.96 -3.82
C ILE A 21 -16.21 -5.70 -3.49
N GLY A 22 -17.35 -5.14 -3.88
CA GLY A 22 -18.66 -5.77 -3.68
C GLY A 22 -18.89 -7.00 -4.55
N ASP A 23 -18.64 -6.89 -5.86
CA ASP A 23 -18.90 -7.92 -6.87
C ASP A 23 -18.06 -9.18 -6.62
N TYR A 24 -16.82 -9.02 -6.14
CA TYR A 24 -15.88 -10.11 -5.90
C TYR A 24 -15.67 -10.42 -4.41
N ALA A 25 -16.42 -9.78 -3.51
CA ALA A 25 -16.28 -9.93 -2.06
C ALA A 25 -14.83 -9.84 -1.57
N MET A 26 -14.08 -8.85 -2.10
CA MET A 26 -12.62 -8.72 -1.89
C MET A 26 -12.26 -8.28 -0.46
N ILE A 27 -13.17 -7.56 0.21
CA ILE A 27 -13.01 -7.08 1.58
C ILE A 27 -14.27 -7.43 2.35
N ARG A 28 -14.09 -8.05 3.51
CA ARG A 28 -15.15 -8.53 4.40
C ARG A 28 -15.02 -7.86 5.77
N GLU A 29 -16.10 -7.95 6.53
CA GLU A 29 -16.16 -7.41 7.89
C GLU A 29 -15.10 -8.04 8.79
N GLY A 30 -14.29 -7.20 9.44
CA GLY A 30 -13.22 -7.63 10.33
C GLY A 30 -11.90 -7.99 9.63
N ASP A 31 -11.81 -7.86 8.31
CA ASP A 31 -10.56 -8.16 7.60
C ASP A 31 -9.41 -7.23 8.04
N ARG A 32 -8.19 -7.76 7.95
CA ARG A 32 -6.94 -7.03 8.20
C ARG A 32 -6.13 -6.95 6.93
N LEU A 33 -6.08 -5.77 6.30
CA LEU A 33 -5.47 -5.57 4.99
C LEU A 33 -4.06 -5.03 5.14
N LEU A 34 -3.10 -5.71 4.51
CA LEU A 34 -1.74 -5.21 4.32
C LEU A 34 -1.54 -4.81 2.86
N LEU A 35 -1.37 -3.52 2.61
CA LEU A 35 -1.09 -2.99 1.27
C LEU A 35 0.41 -2.99 1.00
N GLY A 36 0.84 -3.68 -0.06
CA GLY A 36 2.17 -3.49 -0.63
C GLY A 36 2.32 -2.10 -1.25
N LEU A 37 3.19 -1.27 -0.68
CA LEU A 37 3.39 0.12 -1.07
C LEU A 37 4.78 0.29 -1.69
N SER A 38 4.81 0.49 -3.01
CA SER A 38 6.05 0.68 -3.77
C SER A 38 6.52 2.14 -3.83
N GLY A 39 5.69 3.08 -3.40
CA GLY A 39 5.93 4.52 -3.55
C GLY A 39 5.54 5.09 -4.92
N GLY A 40 5.16 4.23 -5.87
CA GLY A 40 4.61 4.66 -7.16
C GLY A 40 3.19 5.20 -7.03
N LYS A 41 2.79 6.02 -8.02
CA LYS A 41 1.47 6.68 -8.08
C LYS A 41 0.29 5.72 -7.90
N ASP A 42 0.40 4.50 -8.44
CA ASP A 42 -0.70 3.53 -8.42
C ASP A 42 -0.91 2.98 -6.99
N SER A 43 0.17 2.61 -6.31
CA SER A 43 0.11 2.13 -4.92
C SER A 43 -0.32 3.22 -3.93
N LEU A 44 0.12 4.47 -4.13
CA LEU A 44 -0.30 5.63 -3.33
C LEU A 44 -1.77 6.00 -3.59
N SER A 45 -2.23 5.87 -4.83
CA SER A 45 -3.64 6.07 -5.18
C SER A 45 -4.51 5.01 -4.51
N LEU A 46 -4.07 3.75 -4.53
CA LEU A 46 -4.77 2.66 -3.86
C LEU A 46 -4.81 2.85 -2.34
N LEU A 47 -3.70 3.26 -1.71
CA LEU A 47 -3.67 3.62 -0.28
C LEU A 47 -4.72 4.69 0.05
N THR A 48 -4.78 5.75 -0.75
CA THR A 48 -5.76 6.84 -0.59
C THR A 48 -7.19 6.33 -0.71
N LEU A 49 -7.46 5.49 -1.71
CA LEU A 49 -8.79 4.93 -1.93
C LEU A 49 -9.23 4.01 -0.80
N LEU A 50 -8.35 3.12 -0.32
CA LEU A 50 -8.63 2.21 0.78
C LEU A 50 -8.81 2.93 2.11
N ASP A 51 -7.98 3.94 2.41
CA ASP A 51 -8.13 4.74 3.63
C ASP A 51 -9.43 5.58 3.60
N HIS A 52 -9.84 6.08 2.42
CA HIS A 52 -11.16 6.69 2.25
C HIS A 52 -12.28 5.67 2.49
N LEU A 53 -12.22 4.49 1.86
CA LEU A 53 -13.22 3.44 2.02
C LEU A 53 -13.38 3.03 3.49
N ARG A 54 -12.27 2.80 4.21
CA ARG A 54 -12.24 2.41 5.62
C ARG A 54 -13.03 3.36 6.54
N ARG A 55 -13.10 4.64 6.18
CA ARG A 55 -13.74 5.68 7.00
C ARG A 55 -15.22 5.84 6.72
N TYR A 56 -15.60 5.71 5.45
CA TYR A 56 -16.93 6.10 4.99
C TYR A 56 -17.81 4.92 4.58
N ALA A 57 -17.23 3.75 4.31
CA ALA A 57 -18.01 2.57 3.94
C ALA A 57 -18.58 1.86 5.19
N PRO A 58 -19.70 1.12 5.04
CA PRO A 58 -20.26 0.32 6.12
C PRO A 58 -19.36 -0.82 6.60
N VAL A 59 -18.55 -1.39 5.70
CA VAL A 59 -17.63 -2.49 6.01
C VAL A 59 -16.48 -2.00 6.88
N ARG A 60 -16.26 -2.64 8.04
CA ARG A 60 -15.13 -2.33 8.93
C ARG A 60 -13.99 -3.28 8.67
N PHE A 61 -12.80 -2.72 8.50
CA PHE A 61 -11.57 -3.46 8.32
C PHE A 61 -10.37 -2.64 8.83
N GLU A 62 -9.29 -3.34 9.18
CA GLU A 62 -8.00 -2.73 9.51
C GLU A 62 -7.16 -2.55 8.24
N LEU A 63 -6.38 -1.47 8.19
CA LEU A 63 -5.48 -1.17 7.07
C LEU A 63 -4.08 -0.87 7.60
N ALA A 64 -3.09 -1.56 7.06
CA ALA A 64 -1.67 -1.30 7.22
C ALA A 64 -0.98 -1.28 5.84
N ALA A 65 0.22 -0.72 5.76
CA ALA A 65 1.03 -0.74 4.55
C ALA A 65 2.43 -1.31 4.81
N ALA A 66 2.99 -1.98 3.82
CA ALA A 66 4.36 -2.51 3.86
C ALA A 66 5.13 -2.12 2.60
N THR A 67 6.39 -1.72 2.77
CA THR A 67 7.34 -1.56 1.65
C THR A 67 8.45 -2.58 1.81
N VAL A 68 8.72 -3.33 0.74
CA VAL A 68 9.89 -4.19 0.63
C VAL A 68 10.88 -3.52 -0.30
N ASP A 69 12.01 -3.10 0.25
CA ASP A 69 13.11 -2.48 -0.47
C ASP A 69 14.05 -3.56 -1.01
N PRO A 70 14.19 -3.68 -2.35
CA PRO A 70 15.04 -4.68 -2.98
C PRO A 70 16.53 -4.31 -3.00
N GLN A 71 16.93 -3.18 -2.38
CA GLN A 71 18.28 -2.63 -2.35
C GLN A 71 18.86 -2.35 -3.75
N ILE A 72 18.02 -1.78 -4.61
CA ILE A 72 18.44 -1.34 -5.95
C ILE A 72 18.75 0.15 -5.95
N GLU A 73 19.74 0.54 -6.74
CA GLU A 73 20.05 1.95 -6.96
C GLU A 73 18.82 2.69 -7.52
N GLY A 74 18.50 3.84 -6.94
CA GLY A 74 17.37 4.68 -7.35
C GLY A 74 16.02 4.37 -6.68
N PHE A 75 15.93 3.38 -5.79
CA PHE A 75 14.75 3.18 -4.94
C PHE A 75 14.93 3.91 -3.61
N ASP A 76 14.17 5.00 -3.38
CA ASP A 76 14.17 5.73 -2.11
C ASP A 76 12.77 5.71 -1.45
N PRO A 77 12.56 4.85 -0.43
CA PRO A 77 11.30 4.78 0.30
C PRO A 77 11.21 5.79 1.45
N SER A 78 12.23 6.64 1.66
CA SER A 78 12.29 7.57 2.79
C SER A 78 11.04 8.47 2.93
N PRO A 79 10.45 9.01 1.85
CA PRO A 79 9.23 9.81 1.96
C PRO A 79 8.03 9.06 2.54
N LEU A 80 7.98 7.72 2.36
CA LEU A 80 6.87 6.89 2.83
C LEU A 80 6.93 6.66 4.35
N LYS A 81 8.14 6.67 4.93
CA LYS A 81 8.39 6.41 6.35
C LYS A 81 7.69 7.43 7.24
N ASP A 82 7.58 8.68 6.80
CA ASP A 82 6.87 9.73 7.54
C ASP A 82 5.43 9.87 7.06
N TYR A 83 5.20 9.77 5.74
CA TYR A 83 3.89 10.00 5.15
C TYR A 83 2.85 8.99 5.63
N VAL A 84 3.13 7.68 5.59
CA VAL A 84 2.12 6.67 5.93
C VAL A 84 1.71 6.75 7.41
N PRO A 85 2.64 6.82 8.38
CA PRO A 85 2.28 7.00 9.79
C PRO A 85 1.51 8.30 10.05
N SER A 86 1.81 9.39 9.33
CA SER A 86 1.08 10.66 9.48
C SER A 86 -0.41 10.55 9.11
N LEU A 87 -0.81 9.54 8.33
CA LEU A 87 -2.21 9.24 8.02
C LEU A 87 -2.92 8.46 9.14
N GLY A 88 -2.18 7.99 10.15
CA GLY A 88 -2.66 7.07 11.19
C GLY A 88 -2.77 5.63 10.68
N ILE A 89 -1.89 5.24 9.76
CA ILE A 89 -1.83 3.89 9.17
C ILE A 89 -0.53 3.23 9.63
N PRO A 90 -0.56 2.02 10.23
CA PRO A 90 0.65 1.27 10.55
C PRO A 90 1.49 1.03 9.28
N TYR A 91 2.79 1.29 9.38
CA TYR A 91 3.73 1.15 8.28
C TYR A 91 4.85 0.18 8.65
N PHE A 92 5.07 -0.81 7.78
CA PHE A 92 6.15 -1.79 7.89
C PHE A 92 7.14 -1.55 6.77
N TYR A 93 8.43 -1.60 7.08
CA TYR A 93 9.49 -1.44 6.12
C TYR A 93 10.50 -2.55 6.31
N GLU A 94 10.76 -3.29 5.23
CA GLU A 94 11.72 -4.39 5.20
C GLU A 94 12.70 -4.15 4.04
N SER A 95 13.99 -4.27 4.31
CA SER A 95 15.04 -4.12 3.29
C SER A 95 15.77 -5.43 3.12
N GLN A 96 15.82 -5.94 1.89
CA GLN A 96 16.48 -7.20 1.57
C GLN A 96 17.23 -7.08 0.23
N PRO A 97 18.40 -7.73 0.08
CA PRO A 97 19.20 -7.69 -1.15
C PRO A 97 18.60 -8.60 -2.23
N ILE A 98 17.35 -8.37 -2.60
CA ILE A 98 16.57 -9.25 -3.49
C ILE A 98 17.24 -9.38 -4.86
N LEU A 99 17.78 -8.29 -5.39
CA LEU A 99 18.46 -8.31 -6.69
C LEU A 99 19.74 -9.15 -6.66
N GLU A 100 20.52 -9.03 -5.58
CA GLU A 100 21.74 -9.81 -5.39
C GLU A 100 21.41 -11.31 -5.24
N GLN A 101 20.42 -11.62 -4.40
CA GLN A 101 19.93 -12.99 -4.19
C GLN A 101 19.42 -13.62 -5.50
N ALA A 102 18.65 -12.87 -6.30
CA ALA A 102 18.18 -13.34 -7.60
C ALA A 102 19.36 -13.66 -8.54
N ARG A 103 20.38 -12.80 -8.60
CA ARG A 103 21.60 -13.05 -9.40
C ARG A 103 22.33 -14.32 -8.95
N ALA A 104 22.45 -14.56 -7.65
CA ALA A 104 23.13 -15.73 -7.11
C ALA A 104 22.38 -17.05 -7.37
N CYS A 105 21.04 -17.02 -7.39
CA CYS A 105 20.21 -18.21 -7.62
C CYS A 105 20.03 -18.52 -9.12
N MET A 106 19.92 -17.51 -9.99
CA MET A 106 19.70 -17.70 -11.43
C MET A 106 20.96 -18.12 -12.21
N GLN A 107 22.15 -18.05 -11.61
CA GLN A 107 23.39 -18.52 -12.22
C GLN A 107 23.63 -20.03 -12.08
N LYS A 108 22.78 -20.77 -11.34
CA LYS A 108 22.98 -22.20 -11.07
C LYS A 108 22.30 -23.15 -12.06
N ASP A 109 21.60 -22.64 -13.08
CA ASP A 109 20.89 -23.43 -14.08
C ASP A 109 21.60 -23.41 -15.45
N SER A 110 22.91 -23.67 -15.50
CA SER A 110 23.67 -23.91 -16.74
C SER A 110 24.64 -25.07 -16.60
#